data_AF-A0A8J7PXA3-F1
#
_entry.id   AF-A0A8J7PXA3-F1
#
_cell.length_a   1.000
_cell.length_b   1.000
_cell.length_c   1.000
_cell.angle_alpha   90.00
_cell.angle_beta   90.00
_cell.angle_gamma   90.00
#
_symmetry.space_group_name_H-M   'P 1'
#
loop_
_entity.id
_entity.type
_entity.pdbx_description
1 polymer ?
#
loop_
_entity_poly.entity_id
_entity_poly.type
_entity_poly.pdbx_seq_one_letter_code
_entity_poly.pdbx_strand_id
1 'polypeptide(L)'
;MRRVAMGLLLAAAGLAHAANLADAQKHVNRIKAVSKEGAGNQEAGAAWKDLVALGIDGLFPALAGMDDASPTASNWLRSAVSAVAEKEKAAGRKLPADRLEAFVNDLQRAPAARRIAYELLSDIDSKAPERLLPKMLNDPSNEIRRDAVAAAFVKAEKLDGDPARTEYKRLFAAVRDEGQAKTIAEALTKLGVTPDFKAQFGLVTDWMLAGPFDSTKGVGFAAVYEPEKTVDLSATYKGKAGAEVKWKPHTVAIDPKAVKLEDIGVVDLKKALGHHKDAAAYAYTVIESDKEQPVEIRFGSITAVKVFLNGKPVFEHEEYHHGMG
;
A
#
# COMPACT_ATOMS: atom_id res chain seq x y z
N MET A 1 10.18 41.26 40.89
CA MET A 1 10.19 39.85 41.31
C MET A 1 9.26 38.93 40.53
N ARG A 2 7.95 39.21 40.37
CA ARG A 2 7.02 38.33 39.61
C ARG A 2 7.41 38.04 38.14
N ARG A 3 7.92 39.03 37.39
CA ARG A 3 8.34 38.84 35.99
C ARG A 3 9.63 38.01 35.85
N VAL A 4 10.54 38.11 36.81
CA VAL A 4 11.81 37.35 36.83
C VAL A 4 11.56 35.90 37.22
N ALA A 5 10.69 35.65 38.21
CA ALA A 5 10.27 34.30 38.59
C ALA A 5 9.51 33.58 37.47
N MET A 6 8.64 34.29 36.74
CA MET A 6 7.92 33.73 35.59
C MET A 6 8.86 33.41 34.40
N GLY A 7 9.89 34.24 34.16
CA GLY A 7 10.92 33.96 33.16
C GLY A 7 11.79 32.75 33.49
N LEU A 8 12.15 32.55 34.76
CA LEU A 8 12.90 31.37 35.22
C LEU A 8 12.08 30.07 35.13
N LEU A 9 10.78 30.11 35.44
CA LEU A 9 9.87 28.96 35.31
C LEU A 9 9.66 28.53 33.85
N LEU A 10 9.52 29.48 32.93
CA LEU A 10 9.39 29.20 31.49
C LEU A 10 10.67 28.61 30.90
N ALA A 11 11.85 29.11 31.31
CA ALA A 11 13.14 28.56 30.89
C ALA A 11 13.37 27.13 31.40
N ALA A 12 13.01 26.84 32.65
CA ALA A 12 13.12 25.50 33.23
C ALA A 12 12.18 24.49 32.57
N ALA A 13 10.94 24.89 32.25
CA ALA A 13 9.99 24.04 31.52
C ALA A 13 10.47 23.71 30.09
N GLY A 14 11.06 24.70 29.39
CA GLY A 14 11.64 24.48 28.06
C GLY A 14 12.83 23.50 28.07
N LEU A 15 13.70 23.60 29.09
CA LEU A 15 14.83 22.68 29.26
C LEU A 15 14.40 21.25 29.56
N ALA A 16 13.39 21.06 30.42
CA ALA A 16 12.84 19.75 30.73
C ALA A 16 12.20 19.08 29.51
N HIS A 17 11.44 19.84 28.72
CA HIS A 17 10.85 19.35 27.47
C HIS A 17 11.92 18.90 26.46
N ALA A 18 12.98 19.70 26.28
CA ALA A 18 14.08 19.34 25.37
C ALA A 18 14.82 18.06 25.81
N ALA A 19 15.03 17.89 27.13
CA ALA A 19 15.62 16.67 27.68
C ALA A 19 14.71 15.43 27.44
N ASN A 20 13.41 15.57 27.70
CA ASN A 20 12.44 14.49 27.45
C ASN A 20 12.40 14.09 25.98
N LEU A 21 12.49 15.03 25.04
CA LEU A 21 12.55 14.71 23.60
C LEU A 21 13.81 13.93 23.24
N ALA A 22 14.96 14.31 23.81
CA ALA A 22 16.21 13.58 23.59
C ALA A 22 16.13 12.14 24.15
N ASP A 23 15.51 11.96 25.31
CA ASP A 23 15.31 10.64 25.91
C ASP A 23 14.29 9.80 25.13
N ALA A 24 13.18 10.41 24.70
CA ALA A 24 12.20 9.74 23.82
C ALA A 24 12.88 9.19 22.57
N GLN A 25 13.75 9.98 21.93
CA GLN A 25 14.48 9.53 20.74
C GLN A 25 15.41 8.34 21.03
N LYS A 26 16.07 8.30 22.20
CA LYS A 26 16.88 7.14 22.60
C LYS A 26 16.01 5.88 22.74
N HIS A 27 14.85 6.00 23.37
CA HIS A 27 13.93 4.86 23.53
C HIS A 27 13.38 4.37 22.20
N VAL A 28 12.99 5.28 21.30
CA VAL A 28 12.57 4.96 19.92
C VAL A 28 13.67 4.19 19.19
N ASN A 29 14.92 4.66 19.25
CA ASN A 29 16.05 3.98 18.60
C ASN A 29 16.27 2.57 19.16
N ARG A 30 16.08 2.37 20.46
CA ARG A 30 16.19 1.06 21.11
C ARG A 30 15.07 0.11 20.71
N ILE A 31 13.84 0.61 20.56
CA ILE A 31 12.71 -0.16 20.03
C ILE A 31 12.96 -0.57 18.58
N LYS A 32 13.53 0.32 17.77
CA LYS A 32 13.85 0.04 16.36
C LYS A 32 14.94 -1.02 16.15
N ALA A 33 15.73 -1.32 17.19
CA ALA A 33 16.80 -2.32 17.11
C ALA A 33 16.29 -3.78 17.19
N VAL A 34 14.98 -4.00 17.37
CA VAL A 34 14.40 -5.36 17.42
C VAL A 34 14.51 -6.05 16.07
N SER A 35 15.08 -7.26 16.06
CA SER A 35 15.19 -8.08 14.84
C SER A 35 13.88 -8.80 14.49
N LYS A 36 13.81 -9.34 13.28
CA LYS A 36 12.65 -10.10 12.80
C LYS A 36 12.39 -11.37 13.65
N GLU A 37 13.44 -11.94 14.25
CA GLU A 37 13.43 -13.13 15.10
C GLU A 37 13.22 -12.80 16.59
N GLY A 38 13.01 -11.52 16.94
CA GLY A 38 12.73 -11.09 18.31
C GLY A 38 13.96 -10.90 19.20
N ALA A 39 15.17 -10.90 18.64
CA ALA A 39 16.35 -10.44 19.36
C ALA A 39 16.17 -8.94 19.72
N GLY A 40 16.47 -8.58 20.97
CA GLY A 40 16.27 -7.22 21.48
C GLY A 40 14.88 -6.94 22.09
N ASN A 41 14.00 -7.94 22.18
CA ASN A 41 12.64 -7.75 22.72
C ASN A 41 12.60 -7.28 24.18
N GLN A 42 13.52 -7.76 25.04
CA GLN A 42 13.55 -7.33 26.45
C GLN A 42 13.95 -5.85 26.57
N GLU A 43 14.95 -5.46 25.79
CA GLU A 43 15.45 -4.09 25.69
C GLU A 43 14.39 -3.15 25.12
N ALA A 44 13.65 -3.59 24.09
CA ALA A 44 12.55 -2.84 23.52
C ALA A 44 11.38 -2.72 24.49
N GLY A 45 11.06 -3.78 25.25
CA GLY A 45 10.04 -3.73 26.29
C GLY A 45 10.37 -2.75 27.42
N ALA A 46 11.64 -2.67 27.84
CA ALA A 46 12.09 -1.65 28.79
C ALA A 46 11.99 -0.24 28.18
N ALA A 47 12.52 -0.04 26.97
CA ALA A 47 12.45 1.24 26.27
C ALA A 47 11.01 1.71 26.02
N TRP A 48 10.11 0.78 25.73
CA TRP A 48 8.69 1.05 25.56
C TRP A 48 8.07 1.60 26.85
N LYS A 49 8.36 1.00 28.01
CA LYS A 49 7.86 1.47 29.31
C LYS A 49 8.34 2.89 29.60
N ASP A 50 9.62 3.14 29.36
CA ASP A 50 10.23 4.46 29.58
C ASP A 50 9.64 5.50 28.63
N LEU A 51 9.46 5.16 27.34
CA LEU A 51 8.83 6.03 26.35
C LEU A 51 7.39 6.39 26.74
N VAL A 52 6.61 5.42 27.23
CA VAL A 52 5.24 5.66 27.73
C VAL A 52 5.25 6.48 29.03
N ALA A 53 6.29 6.35 29.86
CA ALA A 53 6.45 7.12 31.08
C ALA A 53 6.56 8.63 30.81
N LEU A 54 7.20 9.01 29.70
CA LEU A 54 7.34 10.41 29.25
C LEU A 54 6.01 11.11 28.92
N GLY A 55 4.92 10.35 28.76
CA GLY A 55 3.59 10.92 28.47
C GLY A 55 3.59 11.66 27.14
N ILE A 56 3.03 12.87 27.11
CA ILE A 56 2.86 13.63 25.86
C ILE A 56 4.18 13.89 25.11
N ASP A 57 5.31 13.97 25.82
CA ASP A 57 6.63 14.18 25.21
C ASP A 57 7.12 12.93 24.46
N GLY A 58 6.59 11.74 24.77
CA GLY A 58 6.85 10.49 24.06
C GLY A 58 5.95 10.25 22.83
N LEU A 59 4.81 10.94 22.74
CA LEU A 59 3.79 10.69 21.70
C LEU A 59 4.30 10.92 20.28
N PHE A 60 4.80 12.13 20.00
CA PHE A 60 5.25 12.51 18.65
C PHE A 60 6.57 11.85 18.25
N PRO A 61 7.55 11.66 19.15
CA PRO A 61 8.71 10.83 18.85
C PRO A 61 8.33 9.39 18.49
N ALA A 62 7.34 8.79 19.17
CA ALA A 62 6.87 7.45 18.85
C ALA A 62 6.22 7.39 17.45
N LEU A 63 5.36 8.37 17.11
CA LEU A 63 4.77 8.50 15.78
C LEU A 63 5.82 8.69 14.69
N ALA A 64 6.74 9.64 14.86
CA ALA A 64 7.82 9.91 13.90
C ALA A 64 8.80 8.74 13.78
N GLY A 65 9.01 7.98 14.86
CA GLY A 65 9.85 6.79 14.85
C GLY A 65 9.38 5.68 13.91
N MET A 66 8.12 5.74 13.45
CA MET A 66 7.57 4.79 12.49
C MET A 66 7.97 5.09 11.03
N ASP A 67 8.51 6.28 10.74
CA ASP A 67 8.86 6.73 9.38
C ASP A 67 9.82 5.76 8.67
N ASP A 68 10.73 5.15 9.44
CA ASP A 68 11.78 4.24 8.97
C ASP A 68 11.88 2.97 9.84
N ALA A 69 10.79 2.59 10.52
CA ALA A 69 10.73 1.40 11.36
C ALA A 69 10.50 0.12 10.54
N SER A 70 11.09 -0.99 10.99
CA SER A 70 10.67 -2.33 10.55
C SER A 70 9.21 -2.61 10.94
N PRO A 71 8.50 -3.56 10.29
CA PRO A 71 7.14 -3.91 10.68
C PRO A 71 7.01 -4.27 12.18
N THR A 72 7.98 -5.02 12.71
CA THR A 72 8.04 -5.38 14.13
C THR A 72 8.17 -4.15 15.02
N ALA A 73 9.11 -3.25 14.73
CA ALA A 73 9.31 -2.03 15.50
C ALA A 73 8.12 -1.07 15.39
N SER A 74 7.49 -0.98 14.21
CA SER A 74 6.29 -0.18 13.97
C SER A 74 5.13 -0.63 14.87
N ASN A 75 4.97 -1.94 15.10
CA ASN A 75 3.97 -2.46 16.04
C ASN A 75 4.24 -2.06 17.50
N TRP A 76 5.50 -2.08 17.93
CA TRP A 76 5.90 -1.58 19.26
C TRP A 76 5.64 -0.08 19.42
N LEU A 77 5.97 0.73 18.42
CA LEU A 77 5.75 2.17 18.46
C LEU A 77 4.25 2.52 18.42
N ARG A 78 3.47 1.82 17.60
CA ARG A 78 2.00 1.94 17.59
C ARG A 78 1.41 1.69 18.98
N SER A 79 1.82 0.62 19.64
CA SER A 79 1.29 0.30 20.99
C SER A 79 1.74 1.33 22.03
N ALA A 80 2.94 1.92 21.89
CA ALA A 80 3.40 3.01 22.74
C ALA A 80 2.53 4.26 22.57
N VAL A 81 2.22 4.64 21.32
CA VAL A 81 1.33 5.76 21.01
C VAL A 81 -0.05 5.58 21.65
N SER A 82 -0.66 4.39 21.50
CA SER A 82 -1.94 4.07 22.13
C SER A 82 -1.87 4.16 23.66
N ALA A 83 -0.82 3.62 24.28
CA ALA A 83 -0.65 3.65 25.72
C ALA A 83 -0.45 5.08 26.27
N VAL A 84 0.31 5.92 25.55
CA VAL A 84 0.47 7.34 25.89
C VAL A 84 -0.88 8.05 25.79
N ALA A 85 -1.60 7.91 24.67
CA ALA A 85 -2.89 8.57 24.45
C ALA A 85 -3.92 8.21 25.54
N GLU A 86 -4.05 6.92 25.87
CA GLU A 86 -4.95 6.46 26.93
C GLU A 86 -4.54 6.98 28.31
N LYS A 87 -3.24 7.02 28.62
CA LYS A 87 -2.73 7.58 29.89
C LYS A 87 -3.01 9.08 30.01
N GLU A 88 -2.84 9.85 28.94
CA GLU A 88 -3.17 11.28 28.90
C GLU A 88 -4.67 11.50 29.12
N LYS A 89 -5.51 10.74 28.42
CA LYS A 89 -6.97 10.75 28.55
C LYS A 89 -7.43 10.38 29.96
N ALA A 90 -6.90 9.30 30.52
CA ALA A 90 -7.22 8.85 31.89
C ALA A 90 -6.82 9.91 32.94
N ALA A 91 -5.78 10.70 32.67
CA ALA A 91 -5.36 11.80 33.52
C ALA A 91 -6.09 13.12 33.23
N GLY A 92 -7.11 13.14 32.36
CA GLY A 92 -7.87 14.33 31.98
C GLY A 92 -7.08 15.36 31.18
N ARG A 93 -5.91 14.99 30.64
CA ARG A 93 -5.07 15.86 29.81
C ARG A 93 -5.49 15.74 28.35
N LYS A 94 -5.45 16.86 27.63
CA LYS A 94 -5.82 16.93 26.22
C LYS A 94 -4.60 16.71 25.34
N LEU A 95 -4.77 15.91 24.29
CA LEU A 95 -3.78 15.83 23.22
C LEU A 95 -3.77 17.14 22.41
N PRO A 96 -2.61 17.57 21.89
CA PRO A 96 -2.48 18.81 21.12
C PRO A 96 -3.03 18.60 19.70
N ALA A 97 -4.28 19.00 19.49
CA ALA A 97 -4.99 18.83 18.22
C ALA A 97 -4.30 19.51 17.03
N ASP A 98 -3.71 20.68 17.23
CA ASP A 98 -2.94 21.44 16.23
C ASP A 98 -1.71 20.65 15.74
N ARG A 99 -0.97 20.02 16.67
CA ARG A 99 0.19 19.19 16.34
C ARG A 99 -0.20 17.88 15.68
N LEU A 100 -1.30 17.25 16.11
CA LEU A 100 -1.83 16.05 15.45
C LEU A 100 -2.27 16.38 14.02
N GLU A 101 -3.00 17.48 13.81
CA GLU A 101 -3.42 17.91 12.47
C GLU A 101 -2.23 18.24 11.57
N ALA A 102 -1.20 18.91 12.09
CA ALA A 102 0.04 19.15 11.36
C ALA A 102 0.73 17.83 10.97
N PHE A 103 0.78 16.86 11.88
CA PHE A 103 1.37 15.54 11.61
C PHE A 103 0.58 14.77 10.54
N VAL A 104 -0.75 14.82 10.59
CA VAL A 104 -1.61 14.19 9.59
C VAL A 104 -1.39 14.83 8.20
N ASN A 105 -1.13 16.13 8.11
CA ASN A 105 -0.93 16.79 6.81
C ASN A 105 0.50 16.67 6.25
N ASP A 106 1.46 16.17 7.04
CA ASP A 106 2.85 15.97 6.62
C ASP A 106 2.99 14.68 5.80
N LEU A 107 2.99 14.80 4.47
CA LEU A 107 3.10 13.65 3.55
C LEU A 107 4.48 12.96 3.57
N GLN A 108 5.47 13.50 4.30
CA GLN A 108 6.75 12.82 4.52
C GLN A 108 6.67 11.78 5.65
N ARG A 109 5.59 11.78 6.45
CA ARG A 109 5.38 10.80 7.52
C ARG A 109 4.88 9.47 7.00
N ALA A 110 5.24 8.40 7.69
CA ALA A 110 4.74 7.06 7.41
C ALA A 110 3.19 7.05 7.34
N PRO A 111 2.60 6.45 6.29
CA PRO A 111 1.14 6.34 6.15
C PRO A 111 0.43 5.79 7.39
N ALA A 112 1.03 4.79 8.04
CA ALA A 112 0.51 4.19 9.27
C ALA A 112 0.56 5.14 10.48
N ALA A 113 1.60 5.96 10.60
CA ALA A 113 1.70 6.95 11.68
C ALA A 113 0.69 8.09 11.48
N ARG A 114 0.53 8.57 10.24
CA ARG A 114 -0.49 9.56 9.88
C ARG A 114 -1.90 9.05 10.18
N ARG A 115 -2.17 7.77 9.91
CA ARG A 115 -3.44 7.13 10.24
C ARG A 115 -3.72 7.18 11.75
N ILE A 116 -2.75 6.79 12.58
CA ILE A 116 -2.92 6.84 14.04
C ILE A 116 -3.15 8.28 14.52
N ALA A 117 -2.37 9.24 14.00
CA ALA A 117 -2.54 10.64 14.35
C ALA A 117 -3.93 11.18 13.95
N TYR A 118 -4.46 10.73 12.81
CA TYR A 118 -5.80 11.08 12.33
C TYR A 118 -6.90 10.50 13.24
N GLU A 119 -6.76 9.26 13.69
CA GLU A 119 -7.69 8.65 14.65
C GLU A 119 -7.68 9.40 15.99
N LEU A 120 -6.50 9.65 16.55
CA LEU A 120 -6.36 10.43 17.79
C LEU A 120 -6.94 11.84 17.67
N LEU A 121 -6.76 12.50 16.52
CA LEU A 121 -7.34 13.81 16.25
C LEU A 121 -8.87 13.74 16.16
N SER A 122 -9.40 12.74 15.47
CA SER A 122 -10.85 12.58 15.28
C SER A 122 -11.57 12.27 16.60
N ASP A 123 -10.90 11.58 17.51
CA ASP A 123 -11.41 11.29 18.86
C ASP A 123 -11.56 12.55 19.73
N ILE A 124 -10.69 13.55 19.56
CA ILE A 124 -10.68 14.78 20.36
C ILE A 124 -11.33 15.98 19.65
N ASP A 125 -11.43 15.93 18.32
CA ASP A 125 -12.08 16.93 17.47
C ASP A 125 -12.96 16.23 16.42
N SER A 126 -14.26 16.13 16.73
CA SER A 126 -15.25 15.52 15.85
C SER A 126 -15.44 16.24 14.51
N LYS A 127 -14.94 17.47 14.35
CA LYS A 127 -14.98 18.22 13.08
C LYS A 127 -13.75 18.02 12.22
N ALA A 128 -12.72 17.34 12.73
CA ALA A 128 -11.49 17.08 11.96
C ALA A 128 -11.78 16.29 10.67
N PRO A 129 -12.61 15.24 10.64
CA PRO A 129 -12.93 14.53 9.39
C PRO A 129 -13.53 15.45 8.33
N GLU A 130 -14.47 16.33 8.69
CA GLU A 130 -15.10 17.27 7.74
C GLU A 130 -14.09 18.26 7.15
N ARG A 131 -13.10 18.68 7.95
CA ARG A 131 -12.06 19.63 7.55
C ARG A 131 -10.96 18.98 6.71
N LEU A 132 -10.62 17.72 6.99
CA LEU A 132 -9.45 17.03 6.42
C LEU A 132 -9.78 16.15 5.22
N LEU A 133 -10.76 15.25 5.36
CA LEU A 133 -11.06 14.23 4.35
C LEU A 133 -11.34 14.77 2.93
N PRO A 134 -11.98 15.94 2.73
CA PRO A 134 -12.17 16.49 1.39
C PRO A 134 -10.86 16.71 0.60
N LYS A 135 -9.74 16.88 1.30
CA LYS A 135 -8.40 17.11 0.72
C LYS A 135 -7.60 15.81 0.56
N MET A 136 -8.13 14.68 1.02
CA MET A 136 -7.42 13.41 1.17
C MET A 136 -7.92 12.31 0.22
N LEU A 137 -8.71 12.66 -0.80
CA LEU A 137 -9.19 11.68 -1.77
C LEU A 137 -8.03 10.99 -2.53
N ASN A 138 -6.89 11.67 -2.68
CA ASN A 138 -5.67 11.12 -3.26
C ASN A 138 -4.54 10.90 -2.25
N ASP A 139 -4.89 10.70 -0.98
CA ASP A 139 -3.90 10.49 0.08
C ASP A 139 -3.05 9.23 -0.16
N PRO A 140 -1.73 9.25 0.12
CA PRO A 140 -0.86 8.08 0.00
C PRO A 140 -1.19 6.97 1.01
N SER A 141 -1.83 7.28 2.13
CA SER A 141 -2.36 6.29 3.06
C SER A 141 -3.67 5.73 2.53
N ASN A 142 -3.68 4.44 2.19
CA ASN A 142 -4.89 3.76 1.72
C ASN A 142 -6.03 3.83 2.75
N GLU A 143 -5.73 3.80 4.04
CA GLU A 143 -6.74 3.88 5.10
C GLU A 143 -7.38 5.28 5.17
N ILE A 144 -6.58 6.35 5.11
CA ILE A 144 -7.10 7.73 5.08
C ILE A 144 -7.87 7.98 3.78
N ARG A 145 -7.33 7.51 2.65
CA ARG A 145 -8.00 7.58 1.35
C ARG A 145 -9.36 6.88 1.38
N ARG A 146 -9.43 5.69 1.97
CA ARG A 146 -10.68 4.92 2.11
C ARG A 146 -11.74 5.73 2.87
N ASP A 147 -11.37 6.37 3.98
CA ASP A 147 -12.28 7.22 4.74
C ASP A 147 -12.69 8.47 3.94
N ALA A 148 -11.77 9.07 3.19
CA ALA A 148 -12.06 10.21 2.33
C ALA A 148 -13.05 9.87 1.21
N VAL A 149 -12.87 8.70 0.57
CA VAL A 149 -13.80 8.17 -0.43
C VAL A 149 -15.16 7.90 0.21
N ALA A 150 -15.21 7.29 1.40
CA ALA A 150 -16.47 7.01 2.10
C ALA A 150 -17.23 8.31 2.44
N ALA A 151 -16.54 9.31 2.98
CA ALA A 151 -17.15 10.60 3.33
C ALA A 151 -17.66 11.36 2.09
N ALA A 152 -16.95 11.27 0.97
CA ALA A 152 -17.37 11.88 -0.28
C ALA A 152 -18.51 11.09 -0.95
N PHE A 153 -18.52 9.76 -0.83
CA PHE A 153 -19.60 8.90 -1.30
C PHE A 153 -20.94 9.27 -0.67
N VAL A 154 -20.98 9.46 0.66
CA VAL A 154 -22.21 9.90 1.37
C VAL A 154 -22.74 11.25 0.84
N LYS A 155 -21.87 12.12 0.33
CA LYS A 155 -22.27 13.37 -0.32
C LYS A 155 -22.78 13.12 -1.74
N ALA A 156 -22.15 12.23 -2.48
CA ALA A 156 -22.54 11.82 -3.82
C ALA A 156 -23.94 11.18 -3.86
N GLU A 157 -24.33 10.44 -2.82
CA GLU A 157 -25.67 9.84 -2.68
C GLU A 157 -26.81 10.87 -2.64
N LYS A 158 -26.49 12.15 -2.36
CA LYS A 158 -27.46 13.25 -2.34
C LYS A 158 -27.57 13.98 -3.69
N LEU A 159 -26.83 13.52 -4.69
CA LEU A 159 -26.81 14.09 -6.03
C LEU A 159 -27.60 13.19 -6.98
N ASP A 160 -28.15 13.79 -8.04
CA ASP A 160 -28.80 13.09 -9.14
C ASP A 160 -28.24 13.55 -10.49
N GLY A 161 -28.54 12.80 -11.55
CA GLY A 161 -28.21 13.18 -12.93
C GLY A 161 -26.72 13.44 -13.17
N ASP A 162 -26.41 14.54 -13.86
CA ASP A 162 -25.04 14.91 -14.23
C ASP A 162 -24.11 15.24 -13.06
N PRO A 163 -24.56 15.97 -12.01
CA PRO A 163 -23.77 16.13 -10.79
C PRO A 163 -23.36 14.80 -10.16
N ALA A 164 -24.28 13.84 -10.05
CA ALA A 164 -23.97 12.50 -9.52
C ALA A 164 -22.95 11.77 -10.40
N ARG A 165 -23.16 11.77 -11.73
CA ARG A 165 -22.21 11.15 -12.68
C ARG A 165 -20.80 11.72 -12.54
N THR A 166 -20.69 13.04 -12.42
CA THR A 166 -19.41 13.73 -12.28
C THR A 166 -18.71 13.33 -10.98
N GLU A 167 -19.45 13.33 -9.87
CA GLU A 167 -18.89 12.99 -8.57
C GLU A 167 -18.47 11.52 -8.50
N TYR A 168 -19.32 10.58 -8.93
CA TYR A 168 -18.94 9.16 -8.92
C TYR A 168 -17.76 8.86 -9.84
N LYS A 169 -17.61 9.54 -10.98
CA LYS A 169 -16.40 9.40 -11.83
C LYS A 169 -15.16 9.88 -11.09
N ARG A 170 -15.25 11.00 -10.37
CA ARG A 170 -14.16 11.54 -9.54
C ARG A 170 -13.79 10.58 -8.40
N LEU A 171 -14.77 10.00 -7.73
CA LEU A 171 -14.55 9.00 -6.68
C LEU A 171 -13.94 7.72 -7.25
N PHE A 172 -14.45 7.25 -8.39
CA PHE A 172 -13.93 6.06 -9.07
C PHE A 172 -12.46 6.27 -9.41
N ALA A 173 -12.06 7.38 -10.04
CA ALA A 173 -10.66 7.68 -10.35
C ALA A 173 -9.72 7.60 -9.13
N ALA A 174 -10.22 7.94 -7.94
CA ALA A 174 -9.41 8.02 -6.73
C ALA A 174 -9.42 6.77 -5.85
N VAL A 175 -10.40 5.87 -6.00
CA VAL A 175 -10.57 4.71 -5.13
C VAL A 175 -9.44 3.69 -5.29
N ARG A 176 -9.05 3.04 -4.19
CA ARG A 176 -8.06 1.94 -4.19
C ARG A 176 -8.56 0.69 -3.48
N ASP A 177 -9.58 0.83 -2.63
CA ASP A 177 -10.27 -0.28 -1.97
C ASP A 177 -11.23 -0.95 -2.96
N GLU A 178 -11.13 -2.27 -3.09
CA GLU A 178 -11.94 -3.07 -4.02
C GLU A 178 -13.44 -2.95 -3.72
N GLY A 179 -13.83 -3.02 -2.45
CA GLY A 179 -15.22 -2.94 -2.03
C GLY A 179 -15.83 -1.60 -2.39
N GLN A 180 -15.14 -0.51 -2.10
CA GLN A 180 -15.57 0.84 -2.49
C GLN A 180 -15.61 1.01 -4.01
N ALA A 181 -14.63 0.47 -4.74
CA ALA A 181 -14.61 0.52 -6.20
C ALA A 181 -15.85 -0.15 -6.80
N LYS A 182 -16.23 -1.30 -6.26
CA LYS A 182 -17.47 -2.00 -6.61
C LYS A 182 -18.71 -1.16 -6.37
N THR A 183 -18.85 -0.61 -5.17
CA THR A 183 -20.02 0.20 -4.83
C THR A 183 -20.13 1.44 -5.71
N ILE A 184 -19.01 2.11 -6.01
CA ILE A 184 -18.98 3.28 -6.91
C ILE A 184 -19.31 2.87 -8.37
N ALA A 185 -18.75 1.76 -8.84
CA ALA A 185 -19.01 1.23 -10.19
C ALA A 185 -20.49 0.86 -10.40
N GLU A 186 -21.13 0.28 -9.38
CA GLU A 186 -22.57 0.00 -9.40
C GLU A 186 -23.39 1.29 -9.49
N ALA A 187 -23.00 2.34 -8.76
CA ALA A 187 -23.64 3.65 -8.84
C ALA A 187 -23.49 4.30 -10.23
N LEU A 188 -22.29 4.24 -10.81
CA LEU A 188 -22.02 4.71 -12.18
C LEU A 188 -22.86 3.98 -13.22
N THR A 189 -22.96 2.65 -13.10
CA THR A 189 -23.73 1.80 -14.01
C THR A 189 -25.21 2.17 -14.00
N LYS A 190 -25.79 2.42 -12.81
CA LYS A 190 -27.18 2.89 -12.66
C LYS A 190 -27.43 4.23 -13.34
N LEU A 191 -26.40 5.06 -13.47
CA LEU A 191 -26.44 6.35 -14.16
C LEU A 191 -26.09 6.27 -15.66
N GLY A 192 -25.97 5.06 -16.21
CA GLY A 192 -25.65 4.80 -17.61
C GLY A 192 -24.17 4.99 -17.98
N VAL A 193 -23.27 4.97 -17.00
CA VAL A 193 -21.82 5.08 -17.21
C VAL A 193 -21.18 3.71 -17.03
N THR A 194 -20.46 3.23 -18.04
CA THR A 194 -19.65 2.01 -17.94
C THR A 194 -18.35 2.29 -17.18
N PRO A 195 -18.10 1.67 -16.02
CA PRO A 195 -16.85 1.81 -15.29
C PRO A 195 -15.68 1.15 -16.03
N ASP A 196 -14.52 1.81 -16.03
CA ASP A 196 -13.29 1.29 -16.65
C ASP A 196 -12.30 0.81 -15.58
N PHE A 197 -12.45 -0.45 -15.17
CA PHE A 197 -11.56 -1.08 -14.20
C PHE A 197 -10.13 -1.28 -14.73
N LYS A 198 -9.95 -1.38 -16.06
CA LYS A 198 -8.63 -1.48 -16.69
C LYS A 198 -7.81 -0.24 -16.36
N ALA A 199 -8.37 0.92 -16.69
CA ALA A 199 -7.74 2.21 -16.43
C ALA A 199 -7.60 2.48 -14.93
N GLN A 200 -8.62 2.12 -14.15
CA GLN A 200 -8.65 2.41 -12.72
C GLN A 200 -7.54 1.72 -11.93
N PHE A 201 -7.32 0.44 -12.20
CA PHE A 201 -6.33 -0.37 -11.49
C PHE A 201 -5.02 -0.54 -12.26
N GLY A 202 -4.88 0.09 -13.43
CA GLY A 202 -3.69 -0.02 -14.27
C GLY A 202 -3.45 -1.44 -14.78
N LEU A 203 -4.53 -2.18 -15.10
CA LEU A 203 -4.44 -3.58 -15.48
C LEU A 203 -3.78 -3.74 -16.86
N VAL A 204 -2.81 -4.64 -16.92
CA VAL A 204 -2.16 -5.04 -18.18
C VAL A 204 -2.88 -6.24 -18.75
N THR A 205 -3.65 -6.04 -19.82
CA THR A 205 -4.52 -7.08 -20.40
C THR A 205 -4.02 -7.66 -21.69
N ASP A 206 -3.15 -6.96 -22.40
CA ASP A 206 -2.72 -7.30 -23.75
C ASP A 206 -1.32 -7.92 -23.70
N TRP A 207 -1.23 -9.17 -24.14
CA TRP A 207 -0.05 -10.00 -24.01
C TRP A 207 0.22 -10.75 -25.32
N MET A 208 1.50 -11.05 -25.55
CA MET A 208 1.94 -12.11 -26.44
C MET A 208 2.34 -13.30 -25.56
N LEU A 209 1.81 -14.48 -25.84
CA LEU A 209 2.11 -15.69 -25.09
C LEU A 209 2.90 -16.69 -25.95
N ALA A 210 3.93 -17.31 -25.38
CA ALA A 210 4.66 -18.40 -26.02
C ALA A 210 4.81 -19.57 -25.03
N GLY A 211 4.39 -20.75 -25.45
CA GLY A 211 4.51 -21.99 -24.70
C GLY A 211 3.63 -23.09 -25.31
N PRO A 212 3.68 -24.32 -24.75
CA PRO A 212 4.47 -24.71 -23.59
C PRO A 212 5.93 -25.02 -23.91
N PHE A 213 6.84 -24.65 -23.01
CA PHE A 213 8.21 -25.14 -22.94
C PHE A 213 8.33 -26.27 -21.91
N ASP A 214 9.38 -27.06 -21.97
CA ASP A 214 9.55 -28.14 -21.00
C ASP A 214 9.81 -27.56 -19.60
N SER A 215 9.26 -28.20 -18.57
CA SER A 215 9.62 -27.93 -17.18
C SER A 215 9.47 -29.21 -16.37
N THR A 216 9.86 -30.34 -16.99
CA THR A 216 9.81 -31.66 -16.36
C THR A 216 10.63 -31.64 -15.07
N LYS A 217 9.98 -31.90 -13.92
CA LYS A 217 10.59 -31.76 -12.58
C LYS A 217 11.06 -30.34 -12.25
N GLY A 218 10.39 -29.30 -12.78
CA GLY A 218 10.68 -27.91 -12.46
C GLY A 218 11.85 -27.29 -13.22
N VAL A 219 12.53 -28.03 -14.10
CA VAL A 219 13.73 -27.56 -14.81
C VAL A 219 13.53 -26.28 -15.63
N GLY A 220 12.29 -26.00 -16.02
CA GLY A 220 11.95 -24.84 -16.84
C GLY A 220 12.10 -23.51 -16.09
N PHE A 221 12.20 -23.51 -14.75
CA PHE A 221 12.49 -22.28 -14.01
C PHE A 221 13.95 -21.83 -14.19
N ALA A 222 14.91 -22.76 -14.12
CA ALA A 222 16.32 -22.46 -14.30
C ALA A 222 16.76 -22.41 -15.79
N ALA A 223 16.00 -23.05 -16.67
CA ALA A 223 16.29 -23.08 -18.10
C ALA A 223 16.11 -21.71 -18.75
N VAL A 224 17.02 -21.36 -19.67
CA VAL A 224 16.92 -20.16 -20.50
C VAL A 224 16.44 -20.57 -21.88
N TYR A 225 15.13 -20.44 -22.14
CA TYR A 225 14.57 -20.66 -23.46
C TYR A 225 14.79 -19.44 -24.36
N GLU A 226 14.76 -19.64 -25.68
CA GLU A 226 15.01 -18.58 -26.68
C GLU A 226 14.17 -17.30 -26.48
N PRO A 227 12.87 -17.36 -26.09
CA PRO A 227 12.08 -16.17 -25.75
C PRO A 227 12.67 -15.25 -24.69
N GLU A 228 13.53 -15.74 -23.79
CA GLU A 228 14.20 -14.91 -22.76
C GLU A 228 15.36 -14.09 -23.31
N LYS A 229 16.02 -14.59 -24.36
CA LYS A 229 17.24 -13.97 -24.90
C LYS A 229 16.90 -12.76 -25.74
N THR A 230 15.96 -12.93 -26.65
CA THR A 230 15.49 -11.90 -27.58
C THR A 230 14.02 -12.11 -27.87
N VAL A 231 13.22 -11.07 -27.73
CA VAL A 231 11.79 -11.14 -28.09
C VAL A 231 11.63 -10.87 -29.58
N ASP A 232 11.63 -11.95 -30.37
CA ASP A 232 11.22 -11.94 -31.77
C ASP A 232 9.81 -12.54 -31.90
N LEU A 233 8.82 -11.68 -32.14
CA LEU A 233 7.41 -12.07 -32.26
C LEU A 233 7.10 -12.91 -33.51
N SER A 234 8.01 -12.94 -34.49
CA SER A 234 7.88 -13.73 -35.71
C SER A 234 8.57 -15.10 -35.63
N ALA A 235 9.40 -15.30 -34.59
CA ALA A 235 10.19 -16.51 -34.45
C ALA A 235 9.34 -17.74 -34.10
N THR A 236 9.95 -18.90 -34.41
CA THR A 236 9.40 -20.22 -34.15
C THR A 236 10.35 -21.00 -33.26
N TYR A 237 9.83 -21.54 -32.17
CA TYR A 237 10.62 -22.21 -31.13
C TYR A 237 10.28 -23.70 -31.05
N LYS A 238 11.25 -24.48 -30.56
CA LYS A 238 11.01 -25.86 -30.15
C LYS A 238 10.51 -25.88 -28.71
N GLY A 239 9.23 -26.16 -28.53
CA GLY A 239 8.57 -26.29 -27.23
C GLY A 239 8.67 -27.69 -26.65
N LYS A 240 7.80 -27.93 -25.66
CA LYS A 240 7.70 -29.20 -24.94
C LYS A 240 7.43 -30.37 -25.90
N ALA A 241 8.11 -31.49 -25.67
CA ALA A 241 8.05 -32.69 -26.51
C ALA A 241 8.35 -32.44 -28.01
N GLY A 242 9.05 -31.35 -28.35
CA GLY A 242 9.39 -31.00 -29.72
C GLY A 242 8.28 -30.30 -30.49
N ALA A 243 7.18 -29.90 -29.85
CA ALA A 243 6.12 -29.15 -30.49
C ALA A 243 6.61 -27.79 -30.99
N GLU A 244 6.07 -27.33 -32.12
CA GLU A 244 6.34 -25.98 -32.61
C GLU A 244 5.59 -24.95 -31.75
N VAL A 245 6.31 -23.94 -31.24
CA VAL A 245 5.76 -22.85 -30.44
C VAL A 245 6.01 -21.52 -31.14
N LYS A 246 4.98 -20.69 -31.24
CA LYS A 246 5.04 -19.30 -31.73
C LYS A 246 4.38 -18.39 -30.72
N TRP A 247 4.73 -17.11 -30.76
CA TRP A 247 4.00 -16.09 -30.02
C TRP A 247 2.56 -15.99 -30.53
N LYS A 248 1.61 -15.94 -29.60
CA LYS A 248 0.19 -15.76 -29.89
C LYS A 248 -0.34 -14.54 -29.16
N PRO A 249 -1.06 -13.63 -29.82
CA PRO A 249 -1.73 -12.54 -29.13
C PRO A 249 -2.78 -13.10 -28.18
N HIS A 250 -2.88 -12.52 -27.00
CA HIS A 250 -3.84 -12.86 -25.96
C HIS A 250 -4.27 -11.57 -25.26
N THR A 251 -5.58 -11.34 -25.23
CA THR A 251 -6.18 -10.23 -24.48
C THR A 251 -7.05 -10.80 -23.37
N VAL A 252 -6.77 -10.38 -22.14
CA VAL A 252 -7.61 -10.68 -20.98
C VAL A 252 -8.89 -9.86 -21.08
N ALA A 253 -10.03 -10.54 -21.20
CA ALA A 253 -11.32 -9.88 -21.17
C ALA A 253 -11.61 -9.34 -19.76
N ILE A 254 -12.01 -8.07 -19.66
CA ILE A 254 -12.48 -7.47 -18.42
C ILE A 254 -14.01 -7.45 -18.48
N ASP A 255 -14.64 -8.20 -17.59
CA ASP A 255 -16.07 -8.07 -17.39
C ASP A 255 -16.34 -6.79 -16.57
N PRO A 256 -17.05 -5.79 -17.10
CA PRO A 256 -17.36 -4.56 -16.38
C PRO A 256 -18.23 -4.80 -15.13
N LYS A 257 -18.78 -6.01 -14.95
CA LYS A 257 -19.53 -6.45 -13.78
C LYS A 257 -18.71 -7.31 -12.83
N ALA A 258 -17.58 -7.87 -13.27
CA ALA A 258 -16.67 -8.61 -12.41
C ALA A 258 -15.74 -7.60 -11.71
N VAL A 259 -16.04 -7.30 -10.45
CA VAL A 259 -15.26 -6.31 -9.67
C VAL A 259 -14.21 -6.95 -8.77
N LYS A 260 -14.15 -8.28 -8.77
CA LYS A 260 -13.18 -9.02 -7.99
C LYS A 260 -11.80 -8.86 -8.59
N LEU A 261 -10.87 -8.27 -7.84
CA LEU A 261 -9.48 -8.09 -8.31
C LEU A 261 -8.82 -9.43 -8.67
N GLU A 262 -9.18 -10.48 -7.94
CA GLU A 262 -8.74 -11.88 -8.18
C GLU A 262 -9.23 -12.47 -9.52
N ASP A 263 -10.27 -11.88 -10.14
CA ASP A 263 -10.88 -12.38 -11.38
C ASP A 263 -10.61 -11.45 -12.59
N ILE A 264 -10.03 -10.26 -12.38
CA ILE A 264 -9.75 -9.30 -13.45
C ILE A 264 -8.25 -9.18 -13.73
N GLY A 265 -7.88 -9.13 -15.01
CA GLY A 265 -6.47 -9.01 -15.42
C GLY A 265 -5.65 -10.31 -15.31
N VAL A 266 -6.27 -11.44 -14.94
CA VAL A 266 -5.60 -12.74 -14.86
C VAL A 266 -5.39 -13.36 -16.23
N VAL A 267 -4.14 -13.71 -16.55
CA VAL A 267 -3.80 -14.53 -17.74
C VAL A 267 -4.00 -16.00 -17.39
N ASP A 268 -5.15 -16.56 -17.79
CA ASP A 268 -5.42 -17.99 -17.64
C ASP A 268 -4.66 -18.79 -18.71
N LEU A 269 -3.44 -19.21 -18.38
CA LEU A 269 -2.57 -19.98 -19.28
C LEU A 269 -3.18 -21.32 -19.70
N LYS A 270 -4.08 -21.91 -18.89
CA LYS A 270 -4.76 -23.17 -19.27
C LYS A 270 -5.73 -22.92 -20.41
N LYS A 271 -6.53 -21.84 -20.31
CA LYS A 271 -7.43 -21.43 -21.40
C LYS A 271 -6.66 -20.95 -22.63
N ALA A 272 -5.55 -20.23 -22.43
CA ALA A 272 -4.81 -19.61 -23.53
C ALA A 272 -3.89 -20.58 -24.29
N LEU A 273 -3.20 -21.48 -23.58
CA LEU A 273 -2.17 -22.37 -24.15
C LEU A 273 -2.53 -23.85 -24.05
N GLY A 274 -3.58 -24.22 -23.32
CA GLY A 274 -4.01 -25.60 -23.12
C GLY A 274 -3.53 -26.19 -21.79
N HIS A 275 -4.02 -27.40 -21.49
CA HIS A 275 -3.71 -28.10 -20.24
C HIS A 275 -2.35 -28.80 -20.33
N HIS A 276 -1.29 -28.13 -19.84
CA HIS A 276 0.06 -28.67 -19.80
C HIS A 276 0.56 -28.82 -18.37
N LYS A 277 0.99 -30.04 -18.01
CA LYS A 277 1.76 -30.29 -16.78
C LYS A 277 3.24 -30.09 -17.04
N ASP A 278 3.99 -29.75 -15.99
CA ASP A 278 5.45 -29.61 -16.02
C ASP A 278 5.91 -28.76 -17.21
N ALA A 279 5.30 -27.59 -17.38
CA ALA A 279 5.53 -26.71 -18.51
C ALA A 279 5.86 -25.30 -18.04
N ALA A 280 6.66 -24.60 -18.84
CA ALA A 280 6.91 -23.18 -18.71
C ALA A 280 6.23 -22.43 -19.86
N ALA A 281 5.90 -21.16 -19.64
CA ALA A 281 5.36 -20.27 -20.65
C ALA A 281 5.91 -18.86 -20.43
N TYR A 282 6.02 -18.11 -21.53
CA TYR A 282 6.40 -16.71 -21.52
C TYR A 282 5.19 -15.84 -21.84
N ALA A 283 5.09 -14.73 -21.11
CA ALA A 283 4.17 -13.65 -21.41
C ALA A 283 4.98 -12.38 -21.66
N TYR A 284 4.70 -11.71 -22.76
CA TYR A 284 5.38 -10.49 -23.19
C TYR A 284 4.37 -9.39 -23.48
N THR A 285 4.71 -8.16 -23.08
CA THR A 285 3.94 -6.96 -23.40
C THR A 285 4.86 -5.76 -23.42
N VAL A 286 4.43 -4.68 -24.06
CA VAL A 286 5.14 -3.40 -24.11
C VAL A 286 4.27 -2.35 -23.46
N ILE A 287 4.83 -1.66 -22.46
CA ILE A 287 4.21 -0.50 -21.84
C ILE A 287 5.03 0.71 -22.25
N GLU A 288 4.39 1.66 -22.93
CA GLU A 288 5.04 2.90 -23.32
C GLU A 288 5.04 3.90 -22.15
N SER A 289 6.18 4.54 -21.94
CA SER A 289 6.33 5.62 -20.97
C SER A 289 6.86 6.85 -21.70
N ASP A 290 6.22 7.99 -21.48
CA ASP A 290 6.57 9.28 -22.09
C ASP A 290 7.94 9.80 -21.65
N LYS A 291 8.41 9.35 -20.48
CA LYS A 291 9.72 9.66 -19.92
C LYS A 291 10.25 8.48 -19.10
N GLU A 292 11.57 8.46 -18.92
CA GLU A 292 12.19 7.55 -17.95
C GLU A 292 11.73 7.91 -16.53
N GLN A 293 11.13 6.96 -15.82
CA GLN A 293 10.62 7.15 -14.46
C GLN A 293 10.55 5.81 -13.71
N PRO A 294 10.66 5.84 -12.37
CA PRO A 294 10.43 4.65 -11.57
C PRO A 294 8.97 4.18 -11.72
N VAL A 295 8.78 2.86 -11.80
CA VAL A 295 7.46 2.22 -11.86
C VAL A 295 7.41 1.08 -10.85
N GLU A 296 6.21 0.80 -10.34
CA GLU A 296 5.94 -0.38 -9.52
C GLU A 296 5.14 -1.38 -10.35
N ILE A 297 5.66 -2.60 -10.51
CA ILE A 297 4.96 -3.69 -11.17
C ILE A 297 4.39 -4.59 -10.08
N ARG A 298 3.07 -4.72 -10.05
CA ARG A 298 2.34 -5.63 -9.17
C ARG A 298 1.87 -6.83 -9.98
N PHE A 299 2.17 -8.02 -9.51
CA PHE A 299 1.73 -9.26 -10.13
C PHE A 299 1.56 -10.33 -9.05
N GLY A 300 0.67 -11.27 -9.32
CA GLY A 300 0.48 -12.49 -8.55
C GLY A 300 0.68 -13.70 -9.45
N SER A 301 1.12 -14.80 -8.85
CA SER A 301 1.16 -16.11 -9.50
C SER A 301 0.76 -17.17 -8.46
N ILE A 302 0.37 -18.35 -8.91
CA ILE A 302 0.15 -19.53 -8.05
C ILE A 302 1.27 -20.59 -8.23
N THR A 303 2.25 -20.26 -9.09
CA THR A 303 3.42 -21.07 -9.43
C THR A 303 4.65 -20.20 -9.58
N ALA A 304 5.81 -20.85 -9.75
CA ALA A 304 7.07 -20.15 -9.92
C ALA A 304 7.02 -19.14 -11.07
N VAL A 305 7.69 -18.00 -10.89
CA VAL A 305 7.62 -16.85 -11.78
C VAL A 305 8.95 -16.10 -11.84
N LYS A 306 9.26 -15.61 -13.05
CA LYS A 306 10.36 -14.69 -13.31
C LYS A 306 9.83 -13.47 -14.04
N VAL A 307 10.31 -12.29 -13.66
CA VAL A 307 9.94 -11.03 -14.29
C VAL A 307 11.17 -10.37 -14.87
N PHE A 308 11.06 -9.97 -16.13
CA PHE A 308 12.09 -9.26 -16.87
C PHE A 308 11.58 -7.87 -17.25
N LEU A 309 12.41 -6.85 -17.07
CA LEU A 309 12.16 -5.49 -17.53
C LEU A 309 13.23 -5.12 -18.56
N ASN A 310 12.82 -4.83 -19.79
CA ASN A 310 13.73 -4.51 -20.90
C ASN A 310 14.88 -5.55 -21.05
N GLY A 311 14.52 -6.83 -20.96
CA GLY A 311 15.45 -7.97 -21.09
C GLY A 311 16.31 -8.26 -19.84
N LYS A 312 16.17 -7.48 -18.75
CA LYS A 312 16.92 -7.71 -17.51
C LYS A 312 16.03 -8.38 -16.45
N PRO A 313 16.47 -9.46 -15.79
CA PRO A 313 15.71 -10.04 -14.69
C PRO A 313 15.65 -9.05 -13.52
N VAL A 314 14.44 -8.80 -13.02
CA VAL A 314 14.18 -7.89 -11.88
C VAL A 314 13.57 -8.60 -10.68
N PHE A 315 13.00 -9.79 -10.89
CA PHE A 315 12.41 -10.59 -9.83
C PHE A 315 12.38 -12.08 -10.21
N GLU A 316 12.62 -12.95 -9.24
CA GLU A 316 12.49 -14.40 -9.37
C GLU A 316 11.89 -14.98 -8.08
N HIS A 317 10.93 -15.89 -8.21
CA HIS A 317 10.36 -16.63 -7.09
C HIS A 317 10.05 -18.07 -7.49
N GLU A 318 10.79 -19.03 -6.95
CA GLU A 318 10.68 -20.46 -7.24
C GLU A 318 9.82 -21.19 -6.20
N GLU A 319 8.58 -20.75 -6.04
CA GLU A 319 7.61 -21.44 -5.19
C GLU A 319 6.45 -21.97 -6.03
N TYR A 320 5.95 -23.16 -5.69
CA TYR A 320 4.87 -23.81 -6.43
C TYR A 320 3.69 -24.08 -5.49
N HIS A 321 2.47 -23.95 -6.01
CA HIS A 321 1.23 -24.26 -5.29
C HIS A 321 0.98 -23.37 -4.05
N HIS A 322 1.37 -22.11 -4.13
CA HIS A 322 1.02 -21.09 -3.15
C HIS A 322 -0.30 -20.39 -3.51
N GLY A 323 -0.87 -19.64 -2.56
CA GLY A 323 -1.99 -18.75 -2.84
C GLY A 323 -1.62 -17.66 -3.84
N MET A 324 -2.61 -17.08 -4.50
CA MET A 324 -2.40 -15.87 -5.31
C MET A 324 -2.00 -14.74 -4.35
N GLY A 325 -0.74 -14.31 -4.45
CA GLY A 325 -0.18 -13.20 -3.66
C GLY A 325 -0.49 -11.84 -4.24
#